data_AF-B9S1L0-F1
#
_entry.id   AF-B9S1L0-F1
#
_cell.length_a   1.000
_cell.length_b   1.000
_cell.length_c   1.000
_cell.angle_alpha   90.00
_cell.angle_beta   90.00
_cell.angle_gamma   90.00
#
_symmetry.space_group_name_H-M   'P 1'
#
loop_
_entity.id
_entity.type
_entity.pdbx_description
1 polymer ?
#
loop_
_entity_poly.entity_id
_entity_poly.type
_entity_poly.pdbx_seq_one_letter_code
_entity_poly.pdbx_strand_id
1 'polypeptide(L)'
;MISGRAPEIDISELESLFSAASASDGSGSNKAGGRRGSNINKPEKVQLVDLRRAYNCEIMLTKIKVPLPEMINAVLALDSSALDIDQVENLIKFCPTKEEMETLKNYTGDKEMLGKCEQFFLELMKVPRVEAKLRVFAFRITFSSQVDDLRCNLKTINDATREVKESVKLRQIMQTILTLGNALNQGTARGSAVGFKLDSLLKLSDTRARNNKMTLMHYLCKLSGVEEGLI
;
A
#
# COMPACT_ATOMS: atom_id res chain seq x y z
N MET A 1 -6.36 53.71 -10.98
CA MET A 1 -7.22 52.99 -11.93
C MET A 1 -6.33 52.36 -12.99
N ILE A 2 -6.06 51.06 -12.88
CA ILE A 2 -5.25 50.32 -13.87
C ILE A 2 -6.23 49.76 -14.89
N SER A 3 -6.39 50.44 -16.02
CA SER A 3 -7.19 49.94 -17.14
C SER A 3 -6.34 48.99 -17.97
N GLY A 4 -6.22 47.73 -17.51
CA GLY A 4 -5.57 46.67 -18.26
C GLY A 4 -6.54 46.15 -19.32
N ARG A 5 -6.40 46.61 -20.56
CA ARG A 5 -7.14 46.07 -21.70
C ARG A 5 -6.72 44.61 -21.88
N ALA A 6 -7.68 43.68 -21.88
CA ALA A 6 -7.39 42.27 -22.12
C ALA A 6 -6.69 42.10 -23.48
N PRO A 7 -5.69 41.22 -23.59
CA PRO A 7 -5.01 40.97 -24.86
C PRO A 7 -6.01 40.40 -25.89
N GLU A 8 -5.97 40.93 -27.10
CA GLU A 8 -6.74 40.40 -28.23
C GLU A 8 -6.19 39.00 -28.58
N ILE A 9 -7.07 38.00 -28.54
CA ILE A 9 -6.74 36.62 -28.90
C ILE A 9 -7.14 36.44 -30.36
N ASP A 10 -6.18 36.06 -31.20
CA ASP A 10 -6.46 35.67 -32.58
C ASP A 10 -7.12 34.28 -32.60
N ILE A 11 -8.43 34.29 -32.77
CA ILE A 11 -9.26 33.08 -32.78
C ILE A 11 -8.89 32.18 -33.97
N SER A 12 -8.41 32.75 -35.08
CA SER A 12 -8.04 31.99 -36.29
C SER A 12 -6.76 31.19 -36.06
N GLU A 13 -5.79 31.77 -35.36
CA GLU A 13 -4.56 31.09 -34.95
C GLU A 13 -4.88 29.98 -33.94
N LEU A 14 -5.77 30.26 -32.98
CA LEU A 14 -6.21 29.27 -31.98
C LEU A 14 -6.93 28.08 -32.62
N GLU A 15 -7.82 28.32 -33.58
CA GLU A 15 -8.53 27.24 -34.30
C GLU A 15 -7.58 26.42 -35.20
N SER A 16 -6.59 27.07 -35.82
CA SER A 16 -5.56 26.38 -36.62
C SER A 16 -4.68 25.47 -35.76
N LEU A 17 -4.25 25.95 -34.59
CA LEU A 17 -3.32 25.23 -33.71
C LEU A 17 -4.01 24.13 -32.88
N PHE A 18 -5.30 24.27 -32.57
CA PHE A 18 -6.00 23.40 -31.62
C PHE A 18 -7.25 22.70 -32.17
N SER A 19 -7.50 22.74 -33.49
CA SER A 19 -8.59 21.96 -34.09
C SER A 19 -8.27 20.46 -34.12
N ALA A 20 -9.31 19.65 -33.87
CA ALA A 20 -9.21 18.19 -33.99
C ALA A 20 -9.12 17.82 -35.48
N ALA A 21 -8.08 17.05 -35.85
CA ALA A 21 -7.83 16.68 -37.23
C ALA A 21 -9.02 15.91 -37.84
N SER A 22 -9.75 16.56 -38.75
CA SER A 22 -10.68 15.94 -39.67
C SER A 22 -9.90 15.44 -40.89
N ALA A 23 -10.03 14.15 -41.19
CA ALA A 23 -9.38 13.54 -42.34
C ALA A 23 -10.07 13.95 -43.66
N SER A 24 -9.23 14.23 -44.67
CA SER A 24 -9.42 14.28 -46.13
C SER A 24 -9.85 15.63 -46.76
N ASP A 25 -9.34 16.09 -47.92
CA ASP A 25 -8.18 15.74 -48.78
C ASP A 25 -8.07 16.74 -49.97
N GLY A 26 -6.90 16.82 -50.63
CA GLY A 26 -6.73 17.18 -52.07
C GLY A 26 -5.54 18.12 -52.37
N SER A 27 -4.59 17.87 -53.29
CA SER A 27 -4.54 17.06 -54.53
C SER A 27 -3.07 16.68 -54.90
N GLY A 28 -2.74 15.64 -55.68
CA GLY A 28 -3.58 14.72 -56.45
C GLY A 28 -2.79 13.65 -57.24
N SER A 29 -3.57 12.80 -57.95
CA SER A 29 -3.30 12.06 -59.21
C SER A 29 -3.60 10.55 -59.17
N ASN A 30 -4.71 10.16 -59.83
CA ASN A 30 -5.05 8.89 -60.53
C ASN A 30 -4.80 7.53 -59.81
N LYS A 31 -5.73 6.57 -59.73
CA LYS A 31 -6.60 5.98 -60.77
C LYS A 31 -7.51 4.92 -60.10
N ALA A 32 -8.75 4.80 -60.61
CA ALA A 32 -9.58 3.59 -60.73
C ALA A 32 -9.72 2.57 -59.57
N GLY A 33 -10.98 2.27 -59.21
CA GLY A 33 -11.35 0.99 -58.61
C GLY A 33 -12.27 1.13 -57.40
N GLY A 34 -13.57 0.96 -57.61
CA GLY A 34 -14.54 1.00 -56.51
C GLY A 34 -14.30 -0.08 -55.46
N ARG A 35 -14.51 0.27 -54.20
CA ARG A 35 -15.19 -0.57 -53.23
C ARG A 35 -15.56 0.27 -52.01
N ARG A 36 -16.88 0.39 -51.79
CA ARG A 36 -17.49 0.69 -50.50
C ARG A 36 -16.79 -0.12 -49.42
N GLY A 37 -15.98 0.53 -48.59
CA GLY A 37 -15.52 -0.01 -47.31
C GLY A 37 -16.61 0.26 -46.29
N SER A 38 -17.35 -0.78 -45.95
CA SER A 38 -18.41 -0.78 -44.94
C SER A 38 -17.98 -0.07 -43.66
N ASN A 39 -18.87 0.76 -43.10
CA ASN A 39 -19.04 0.82 -41.66
C ASN A 39 -19.12 -0.64 -41.19
N ILE A 40 -18.04 -1.16 -40.64
CA ILE A 40 -18.11 -2.39 -39.85
C ILE A 40 -18.88 -1.94 -38.62
N ASN A 41 -20.20 -2.07 -38.68
CA ASN A 41 -21.08 -2.09 -37.52
C ASN A 41 -20.54 -3.23 -36.64
N LYS A 42 -19.59 -2.91 -35.75
CA LYS A 42 -19.41 -3.75 -34.57
C LYS A 42 -20.78 -3.75 -33.91
N PRO A 43 -21.35 -4.93 -33.62
CA PRO A 43 -22.62 -4.98 -32.91
C PRO A 43 -22.48 -4.14 -31.64
N GLU A 44 -23.38 -3.19 -31.47
CA GLU A 44 -23.39 -2.30 -30.32
C GLU A 44 -23.52 -3.18 -29.08
N LYS A 45 -22.46 -3.23 -28.26
CA LYS A 45 -22.46 -4.04 -27.06
C LYS A 45 -23.44 -3.45 -26.06
N VAL A 46 -24.23 -4.31 -25.44
CA VAL A 46 -25.19 -3.91 -24.41
C VAL A 46 -24.44 -3.59 -23.12
N GLN A 47 -24.56 -2.36 -22.67
CA GLN A 47 -23.96 -1.84 -21.44
C GLN A 47 -25.04 -1.77 -20.34
N LEU A 48 -24.85 -2.51 -19.25
CA LEU A 48 -25.78 -2.56 -18.12
C LEU A 48 -25.16 -1.98 -16.84
N VAL A 49 -23.84 -2.12 -16.70
CA VAL A 49 -23.07 -1.54 -15.59
C VAL A 49 -22.74 -0.09 -15.93
N ASP A 50 -22.62 0.78 -14.93
CA ASP A 50 -22.17 2.16 -15.13
C ASP A 50 -20.86 2.23 -15.94
N LEU A 51 -20.80 3.15 -16.89
CA LEU A 51 -19.69 3.23 -17.85
C LEU A 51 -18.33 3.38 -17.17
N ARG A 52 -18.24 4.19 -16.12
CA ARG A 52 -16.98 4.40 -15.38
C ARG A 52 -16.62 3.14 -14.59
N ARG A 53 -17.61 2.48 -13.96
CA ARG A 53 -17.41 1.23 -13.23
C ARG A 53 -16.95 0.09 -14.16
N ALA A 54 -17.55 -0.03 -15.33
CA ALA A 54 -17.20 -1.01 -16.35
C ALA A 54 -15.79 -0.76 -16.90
N TYR A 55 -15.45 0.48 -17.25
CA TYR A 55 -14.12 0.84 -17.73
C TYR A 55 -13.02 0.53 -16.71
N ASN A 56 -13.24 0.88 -15.44
CA ASN A 56 -12.29 0.56 -14.37
C ASN A 56 -12.13 -0.97 -14.19
N CYS A 57 -13.22 -1.73 -14.35
CA CYS A 57 -13.19 -3.18 -14.28
C CYS A 57 -12.37 -3.77 -15.44
N GLU A 58 -12.58 -3.27 -16.66
CA GLU A 58 -11.82 -3.70 -17.82
C GLU A 58 -10.33 -3.39 -17.67
N ILE A 59 -9.96 -2.20 -17.17
CA ILE A 59 -8.57 -1.88 -16.85
C ILE A 59 -8.01 -2.87 -15.83
N MET A 60 -8.75 -3.18 -14.77
CA MET A 60 -8.31 -4.15 -13.78
C MET A 60 -8.06 -5.53 -14.43
N LEU A 61 -8.99 -5.99 -15.28
CA LEU A 61 -8.84 -7.27 -15.99
C LEU A 61 -7.60 -7.31 -16.88
N THR A 62 -7.15 -6.19 -17.46
CA THR A 62 -5.88 -6.16 -18.22
C THR A 62 -4.64 -6.41 -17.35
N LYS A 63 -4.73 -6.17 -16.03
CA LYS A 63 -3.65 -6.44 -15.08
C LYS A 63 -3.60 -7.92 -14.68
N ILE A 64 -4.71 -8.64 -14.82
CA ILE A 64 -4.80 -10.07 -14.58
C ILE A 64 -4.49 -10.79 -15.90
N LYS A 65 -3.27 -11.33 -16.03
CA LYS A 65 -2.81 -12.04 -17.23
C LYS A 65 -3.32 -13.48 -17.32
N VAL A 66 -4.43 -13.79 -16.65
CA VAL A 66 -5.04 -15.12 -16.58
C VAL A 66 -6.33 -15.10 -17.39
N PRO A 67 -6.53 -16.03 -18.34
CA PRO A 67 -7.79 -16.16 -19.05
C PRO A 67 -8.98 -16.33 -18.09
N LEU A 68 -10.14 -15.75 -18.44
CA LEU A 68 -11.32 -15.73 -17.57
C LEU A 68 -11.72 -17.14 -17.05
N PRO A 69 -11.78 -18.21 -17.87
CA PRO A 69 -12.10 -19.55 -17.37
C PRO A 69 -11.07 -20.08 -16.35
N GLU A 70 -9.79 -19.84 -16.61
CA GLU A 70 -8.70 -20.25 -15.72
C GLU A 70 -8.74 -19.48 -14.40
N MET A 71 -9.05 -18.18 -14.45
CA MET A 71 -9.23 -17.35 -13.27
C MET A 71 -10.37 -17.85 -12.38
N ILE A 72 -11.52 -18.21 -12.97
CA ILE A 72 -12.64 -18.77 -12.20
C ILE A 72 -12.25 -20.10 -11.55
N ASN A 73 -11.54 -20.98 -12.27
CA ASN A 73 -11.04 -22.22 -11.72
C ASN A 73 -10.04 -21.99 -10.58
N ALA A 74 -9.12 -21.03 -10.73
CA ALA A 74 -8.17 -20.65 -9.69
C ALA A 74 -8.88 -20.13 -8.43
N VAL A 75 -9.91 -19.28 -8.59
CA VAL A 75 -10.73 -18.82 -7.46
C VAL A 75 -11.47 -19.99 -6.80
N LEU A 76 -12.04 -20.91 -7.59
CA LEU A 76 -12.73 -22.08 -7.05
C LEU A 76 -11.80 -23.00 -6.24
N ALA A 77 -10.58 -23.20 -6.73
CA ALA A 77 -9.54 -24.04 -6.15
C ALA A 77 -8.69 -23.35 -5.06
N LEU A 78 -8.84 -22.03 -4.87
CA LEU A 78 -7.97 -21.22 -4.00
C LEU A 78 -6.48 -21.35 -4.37
N ASP A 79 -6.21 -21.37 -5.67
CA ASP A 79 -4.89 -21.65 -6.23
C ASP A 79 -4.00 -20.40 -6.27
N SER A 80 -3.15 -20.28 -5.24
CA SER A 80 -2.19 -19.20 -5.07
C SER A 80 -1.01 -19.22 -6.04
N SER A 81 -0.90 -20.25 -6.89
CA SER A 81 0.11 -20.28 -7.97
C SER A 81 -0.36 -19.55 -9.24
N ALA A 82 -1.68 -19.47 -9.44
CA ALA A 82 -2.30 -18.80 -10.58
C ALA A 82 -2.68 -17.35 -10.27
N LEU A 83 -3.12 -17.07 -9.03
CA LEU A 83 -3.52 -15.74 -8.59
C LEU A 83 -2.73 -15.30 -7.35
N ASP A 84 -2.01 -14.18 -7.48
CA ASP A 84 -1.30 -13.56 -6.36
C ASP A 84 -2.25 -12.72 -5.47
N ILE A 85 -1.74 -12.22 -4.34
CA ILE A 85 -2.54 -11.45 -3.39
C ILE A 85 -3.12 -10.17 -3.99
N ASP A 86 -2.34 -9.45 -4.81
CA ASP A 86 -2.79 -8.19 -5.41
C ASP A 86 -3.92 -8.44 -6.41
N GLN A 87 -3.84 -9.53 -7.16
CA GLN A 87 -4.88 -9.96 -8.09
C GLN A 87 -6.15 -10.37 -7.33
N VAL A 88 -6.04 -11.13 -6.25
CA VAL A 88 -7.20 -11.51 -5.42
C VAL A 88 -7.86 -10.29 -4.77
N GLU A 89 -7.09 -9.34 -4.24
CA GLU A 89 -7.62 -8.08 -3.67
C GLU A 89 -8.31 -7.22 -4.73
N ASN A 90 -7.75 -7.17 -5.94
CA ASN A 90 -8.43 -6.54 -7.07
C ASN A 90 -9.76 -7.26 -7.39
N LEU A 91 -9.79 -8.59 -7.42
CA LEU A 91 -11.03 -9.34 -7.65
C LEU A 91 -12.08 -9.07 -6.56
N ILE A 92 -11.68 -8.93 -5.29
CA ILE A 92 -12.59 -8.55 -4.20
C ILE A 92 -13.15 -7.14 -4.46
N LYS A 93 -12.29 -6.17 -4.76
CA LYS A 93 -12.69 -4.78 -5.03
C LYS A 93 -13.67 -4.66 -6.19
N PHE A 94 -13.52 -5.52 -7.20
CA PHE A 94 -14.31 -5.48 -8.41
C PHE A 94 -15.43 -6.53 -8.47
N CYS A 95 -15.70 -7.24 -7.37
CA CYS A 95 -16.88 -8.11 -7.28
C CYS A 95 -18.17 -7.35 -7.63
N PRO A 96 -19.12 -7.99 -8.33
CA PRO A 96 -20.38 -7.36 -8.68
C PRO A 96 -21.21 -7.08 -7.43
N THR A 97 -21.86 -5.92 -7.38
CA THR A 97 -22.80 -5.60 -6.30
C THR A 97 -24.08 -6.42 -6.42
N LYS A 98 -24.92 -6.42 -5.38
CA LYS A 98 -26.20 -7.15 -5.41
C LYS A 98 -27.11 -6.64 -6.51
N GLU A 99 -27.13 -5.33 -6.71
CA GLU A 99 -27.93 -4.63 -7.71
C GLU A 99 -27.43 -4.96 -9.12
N GLU A 100 -26.10 -4.98 -9.34
CA GLU A 100 -25.49 -5.39 -10.62
C GLU A 100 -25.80 -6.87 -10.93
N MET A 101 -25.68 -7.75 -9.93
CA MET A 101 -26.02 -9.17 -10.07
C MET A 101 -27.50 -9.37 -10.41
N GLU A 102 -28.40 -8.60 -9.81
CA GLU A 102 -29.84 -8.66 -10.08
C GLU A 102 -30.17 -8.14 -11.48
N THR A 103 -29.56 -7.02 -11.88
CA THR A 103 -29.68 -6.45 -13.24
C THR A 103 -29.24 -7.47 -14.29
N LEU A 104 -28.11 -8.14 -14.08
CA LEU A 104 -27.59 -9.16 -14.99
C LEU A 104 -28.45 -10.44 -15.01
N LYS A 105 -29.07 -10.81 -13.88
CA LYS A 105 -30.01 -11.95 -13.84
C LYS A 105 -31.30 -11.68 -14.60
N ASN A 106 -31.80 -10.45 -14.52
CA ASN A 106 -33.05 -10.03 -15.14
C ASN A 106 -32.91 -9.68 -16.63
N TYR A 107 -31.67 -9.62 -17.14
CA TYR A 107 -31.43 -9.39 -18.56
C TYR A 107 -31.86 -10.60 -19.40
N THR A 108 -32.87 -10.39 -20.25
CA THR A 108 -33.46 -11.42 -21.13
C THR A 108 -32.92 -11.39 -22.57
N GLY A 109 -32.02 -10.46 -22.88
CA GLY A 109 -31.40 -10.37 -24.20
C GLY A 109 -30.24 -11.37 -24.38
N ASP A 110 -29.53 -11.23 -25.49
CA ASP A 110 -28.37 -12.07 -25.79
C ASP A 110 -27.17 -11.71 -24.91
N LYS A 111 -26.76 -12.63 -24.04
CA LYS A 111 -25.63 -12.44 -23.11
C LYS A 111 -24.29 -12.31 -23.83
N GLU A 112 -24.17 -12.79 -25.07
CA GLU A 112 -22.95 -12.62 -25.87
C GLU A 112 -22.73 -11.18 -26.31
N MET A 113 -23.82 -10.39 -26.41
CA MET A 113 -23.78 -8.98 -26.77
C MET A 113 -23.37 -8.07 -25.60
N LEU A 114 -23.23 -8.59 -24.39
CA LEU A 114 -22.86 -7.79 -23.22
C LEU A 114 -21.40 -7.29 -23.29
N GLY A 115 -21.14 -6.18 -22.59
CA GLY A 115 -19.80 -5.65 -22.33
C GLY A 115 -18.87 -6.66 -21.65
N LYS A 116 -17.54 -6.42 -21.69
CA LYS A 116 -16.59 -7.36 -21.09
C LYS A 116 -16.72 -7.41 -19.57
N CYS A 117 -17.05 -6.28 -18.93
CA CYS A 117 -17.31 -6.21 -17.49
C CYS A 117 -18.48 -7.12 -17.10
N GLU A 118 -19.59 -7.03 -17.84
CA GLU A 118 -20.79 -7.83 -17.63
C GLU A 118 -20.51 -9.32 -17.86
N GLN A 119 -19.76 -9.68 -18.91
CA GLN A 119 -19.35 -11.07 -19.14
C GLN A 119 -18.49 -11.60 -17.98
N PHE A 120 -17.55 -10.81 -17.46
CA PHE A 120 -16.77 -11.15 -16.28
C PHE A 120 -17.64 -11.35 -15.04
N PHE A 121 -18.62 -10.47 -14.80
CA PHE A 121 -19.55 -10.59 -13.68
C PHE A 121 -20.40 -11.85 -13.79
N LEU A 122 -20.91 -12.19 -14.98
CA LEU A 122 -21.66 -13.42 -15.21
C LEU A 122 -20.84 -14.67 -14.86
N GLU A 123 -19.54 -14.69 -15.19
CA GLU A 123 -18.64 -15.78 -14.81
C GLU A 123 -18.37 -15.83 -13.30
N LEU A 124 -18.12 -14.69 -12.64
CA LEU A 124 -17.96 -14.62 -11.18
C LEU A 124 -19.22 -15.08 -10.44
N MET A 125 -20.41 -14.77 -10.96
CA MET A 125 -21.69 -15.16 -10.36
C MET A 125 -21.91 -16.68 -10.36
N LYS A 126 -21.19 -17.44 -11.19
CA LYS A 126 -21.20 -18.91 -11.13
C LYS A 126 -20.47 -19.44 -9.90
N VAL A 127 -19.59 -18.64 -9.29
CA VAL A 127 -18.89 -19.00 -8.07
C VAL A 127 -19.81 -18.76 -6.86
N PRO A 128 -20.16 -19.82 -6.10
CA PRO A 128 -21.02 -19.66 -4.94
C PRO A 128 -20.31 -18.84 -3.87
N ARG A 129 -20.98 -17.79 -3.37
CA ARG A 129 -20.47 -16.88 -2.32
C ARG A 129 -19.10 -16.29 -2.68
N VAL A 130 -18.94 -15.85 -3.94
CA VAL A 130 -17.66 -15.42 -4.53
C VAL A 130 -16.88 -14.43 -3.66
N GLU A 131 -17.51 -13.39 -3.12
CA GLU A 131 -16.83 -12.40 -2.29
C GLU A 131 -16.24 -13.02 -1.02
N ALA A 132 -17.03 -13.85 -0.31
CA ALA A 132 -16.56 -14.54 0.88
C ALA A 132 -15.43 -15.53 0.54
N LYS A 133 -15.53 -16.24 -0.59
CA LYS A 133 -14.49 -17.15 -1.05
C LYS A 133 -13.19 -16.42 -1.37
N LEU A 134 -13.24 -15.29 -2.06
CA LEU A 134 -12.06 -14.46 -2.36
C LEU A 134 -11.43 -13.90 -1.08
N ARG A 135 -12.21 -13.48 -0.08
CA ARG A 135 -11.69 -13.07 1.24
C ARG A 135 -10.96 -14.21 1.96
N VAL A 136 -11.53 -15.42 1.93
CA VAL A 136 -10.87 -16.62 2.46
C VAL A 136 -9.59 -16.93 1.67
N PHE A 137 -9.60 -16.73 0.36
CA PHE A 137 -8.43 -16.95 -0.49
C PHE A 137 -7.29 -15.97 -0.14
N ALA A 138 -7.58 -14.68 -0.06
CA ALA A 138 -6.63 -13.64 0.34
C ALA A 138 -6.04 -13.95 1.72
N PHE A 139 -6.88 -14.36 2.67
CA PHE A 139 -6.44 -14.79 4.00
C PHE A 139 -5.52 -16.01 3.92
N ARG A 140 -5.88 -17.05 3.15
CA ARG A 140 -5.05 -18.24 2.96
C ARG A 140 -3.65 -17.89 2.42
N ILE A 141 -3.57 -17.00 1.45
CA ILE A 141 -2.28 -16.55 0.87
C ILE A 141 -1.42 -15.86 1.93
N THR A 142 -2.03 -14.97 2.73
CA THR A 142 -1.29 -14.10 3.66
C THR A 142 -1.06 -14.69 5.04
N PHE A 143 -1.78 -15.76 5.41
CA PHE A 143 -1.79 -16.31 6.77
C PHE A 143 -0.40 -16.68 7.29
N SER A 144 0.40 -17.41 6.50
CA SER A 144 1.73 -17.85 6.96
C SER A 144 2.64 -16.66 7.26
N SER A 145 2.68 -15.68 6.35
CA SER A 145 3.49 -14.46 6.54
C SER A 145 3.06 -13.71 7.80
N GLN A 146 1.76 -13.51 8.01
CA GLN A 146 1.24 -12.82 9.18
C GLN A 146 1.61 -13.53 10.49
N VAL A 147 1.55 -14.87 10.50
CA VAL A 147 1.94 -15.68 11.67
C VAL A 147 3.44 -15.57 11.93
N ASP A 148 4.26 -15.64 10.89
CA ASP A 148 5.73 -15.57 11.01
C ASP A 148 6.19 -14.17 11.46
N ASP A 149 5.60 -13.11 10.91
CA ASP A 149 5.83 -11.73 11.34
C ASP A 149 5.48 -11.54 12.82
N LEU A 150 4.29 -12.02 13.23
CA LEU A 150 3.87 -11.96 14.63
C LEU A 150 4.83 -12.75 15.54
N ARG A 151 5.24 -13.94 15.12
CA ARG A 151 6.19 -14.78 15.88
C ARG A 151 7.54 -14.08 16.02
N CYS A 152 8.04 -13.45 14.97
CA CYS A 152 9.30 -12.68 14.99
C CYS A 152 9.22 -11.50 15.97
N ASN A 153 8.12 -10.75 15.93
CA ASN A 153 7.88 -9.63 16.85
C ASN A 153 7.83 -10.08 18.31
N LEU A 154 7.08 -11.15 18.59
CA LEU A 154 6.98 -11.71 19.94
C LEU A 154 8.33 -12.23 20.45
N LYS A 155 9.10 -12.90 19.58
CA LYS A 155 10.44 -13.37 19.91
C LYS A 155 11.34 -12.19 20.26
N THR A 156 11.34 -11.14 19.46
CA THR A 156 12.14 -9.93 19.71
C THR A 156 11.81 -9.30 21.06
N ILE A 157 10.52 -9.16 21.41
CA ILE A 157 10.10 -8.61 22.70
C ILE A 157 10.55 -9.52 23.86
N ASN A 158 10.36 -10.83 23.71
CA ASN A 158 10.73 -11.80 24.74
C ASN A 158 12.25 -11.85 24.96
N ASP A 159 13.02 -11.82 23.89
CA ASP A 159 14.48 -11.82 23.91
C ASP A 159 15.00 -10.53 24.53
N ALA A 160 14.52 -9.36 24.11
CA ALA A 160 14.90 -8.08 24.70
C ALA A 160 14.55 -8.00 26.20
N THR A 161 13.36 -8.45 26.59
CA THR A 161 12.94 -8.47 28.00
C THR A 161 13.81 -9.39 28.83
N ARG A 162 14.14 -10.57 28.30
CA ARG A 162 15.03 -11.54 28.94
C ARG A 162 16.43 -10.97 29.11
N GLU A 163 17.00 -10.41 28.05
CA GLU A 163 18.33 -9.79 28.08
C GLU A 163 18.42 -8.67 29.13
N VAL A 164 17.44 -7.77 29.18
CA VAL A 164 17.39 -6.70 30.20
C VAL A 164 17.27 -7.28 31.62
N LYS A 165 16.37 -8.26 31.82
CA LYS A 165 16.11 -8.87 33.13
C LYS A 165 17.28 -9.71 33.64
N GLU A 166 18.01 -10.37 32.75
CA GLU A 166 19.06 -11.32 33.09
C GLU A 166 20.45 -10.67 33.10
N SER A 167 20.65 -9.55 32.41
CA SER A 167 21.94 -8.87 32.33
C SER A 167 22.49 -8.45 33.70
N VAL A 168 23.51 -9.18 34.14
CA VAL A 168 24.28 -8.85 35.36
C VAL A 168 25.05 -7.54 35.16
N LYS A 169 25.59 -7.30 33.96
CA LYS A 169 26.31 -6.06 33.62
C LYS A 169 25.41 -4.84 33.74
N LEU A 170 24.17 -4.93 33.24
CA LEU A 170 23.21 -3.83 33.36
C LEU A 170 22.89 -3.53 34.82
N ARG A 171 22.68 -4.56 35.64
CA ARG A 171 22.47 -4.40 37.09
C ARG A 171 23.65 -3.70 37.78
N GLN A 172 24.88 -4.09 37.45
CA GLN A 172 26.08 -3.45 37.99
C GLN A 172 26.16 -1.97 37.59
N ILE A 173 25.89 -1.64 36.32
CA ILE A 173 25.86 -0.25 35.84
C ILE A 173 24.80 0.56 36.60
N MET A 174 23.59 0.03 36.77
CA MET A 174 22.51 0.70 37.53
C MET A 174 22.90 0.95 38.99
N GLN A 175 23.56 -0.02 39.63
CA GLN A 175 24.06 0.12 41.00
C GLN A 175 25.12 1.23 41.10
N THR A 176 26.07 1.27 40.15
CA THR A 176 27.10 2.31 40.10
C THR A 176 26.47 3.69 39.92
N ILE A 177 25.50 3.82 39.01
CA ILE A 177 24.76 5.08 38.80
C ILE A 177 24.05 5.51 40.09
N LEU A 178 23.41 4.59 40.80
CA LEU A 178 22.74 4.89 42.07
C LEU A 178 23.73 5.40 43.12
N THR A 179 24.88 4.74 43.27
CA THR A 179 25.94 5.15 44.20
C THR A 179 26.48 6.55 43.86
N LEU A 180 26.78 6.80 42.58
CA LEU A 180 27.26 8.11 42.12
C LEU A 180 26.20 9.19 42.33
N GLY A 181 24.95 8.91 41.98
CA GLY A 181 23.83 9.82 42.16
C GLY A 181 23.61 10.19 43.63
N ASN A 182 23.67 9.22 44.54
CA ASN A 182 23.55 9.45 45.98
C ASN A 182 24.71 10.28 46.55
N ALA A 183 25.94 10.04 46.08
CA ALA A 183 27.10 10.82 46.49
C ALA A 183 27.00 12.27 46.00
N LEU A 184 26.62 12.50 44.74
CA LEU A 184 26.50 13.84 44.17
C LEU A 184 25.34 14.65 44.78
N ASN A 185 24.28 13.98 45.21
CA ASN A 185 23.08 14.62 45.78
C ASN A 185 23.04 14.56 47.31
N GLN A 186 24.16 14.26 47.97
CA GLN A 186 24.24 14.20 49.42
C GLN A 186 23.78 15.51 50.06
N GLY A 187 22.92 15.43 51.08
CA GLY A 187 22.36 16.60 51.76
C GLY A 187 21.21 17.29 51.02
N THR A 188 20.77 16.76 49.87
CA THR A 188 19.57 17.24 49.16
C THR A 188 18.41 16.26 49.33
N ALA A 189 17.19 16.69 48.97
CA ALA A 189 16.02 15.80 48.91
C ALA A 189 16.15 14.63 47.92
N ARG A 190 17.17 14.64 47.06
CA ARG A 190 17.47 13.58 46.08
C ARG A 190 18.60 12.65 46.54
N GLY A 191 19.18 12.87 47.73
CA GLY A 191 20.15 11.96 48.33
C GLY A 191 19.49 10.71 48.93
N SER A 192 20.29 9.68 49.20
CA SER A 192 19.85 8.42 49.84
C SER A 192 18.70 7.70 49.12
N ALA A 193 18.63 7.80 47.78
CA ALA A 193 17.68 7.07 46.97
C ALA A 193 17.97 5.56 47.01
N VAL A 194 16.91 4.75 46.94
CA VAL A 194 16.98 3.29 46.81
C VAL A 194 16.86 2.81 45.36
N GLY A 195 16.56 3.73 44.43
CA GLY A 195 16.41 3.47 43.01
C GLY A 195 16.07 4.76 42.26
N PHE A 196 16.04 4.69 40.93
CA PHE A 196 15.72 5.83 40.07
C PHE A 196 14.92 5.35 38.85
N LYS A 197 14.21 6.28 38.19
CA LYS A 197 13.49 6.01 36.94
C LYS A 197 14.48 5.88 35.78
N LEU A 198 14.25 4.95 34.85
CA LEU A 198 15.12 4.70 33.69
C LEU A 198 15.35 5.95 32.83
N ASP A 199 14.37 6.84 32.71
CA ASP A 199 14.54 8.12 31.98
C ASP A 199 15.66 9.00 32.55
N SER A 200 16.08 8.77 33.80
CA SER A 200 17.21 9.48 34.43
C SER A 200 18.55 9.12 33.78
N LEU A 201 18.65 7.98 33.08
CA LEU A 201 19.86 7.59 32.35
C LEU A 201 20.24 8.63 31.29
N LEU A 202 19.25 9.27 30.66
CA LEU A 202 19.48 10.31 29.65
C LEU A 202 20.21 11.53 30.24
N LYS A 203 20.03 11.79 31.55
CA LYS A 203 20.62 12.95 32.26
C LYS A 203 22.09 12.75 32.63
N LEU A 204 22.63 11.54 32.49
CA LEU A 204 24.04 11.26 32.75
C LEU A 204 24.95 12.04 31.80
N SER A 205 24.49 12.27 30.57
CA SER A 205 25.20 13.08 29.57
C SER A 205 25.09 14.59 29.84
N ASP A 206 24.06 15.03 30.54
CA ASP A 206 23.85 16.45 30.86
C ASP A 206 24.62 16.90 32.10
N THR A 207 24.91 15.97 33.01
CA THR A 207 25.60 16.27 34.26
C THR A 207 27.11 16.41 34.01
N ARG A 208 27.61 17.63 34.01
CA ARG A 208 29.03 17.95 33.73
C ARG A 208 29.87 18.07 35.00
N ALA A 209 31.13 17.65 34.89
CA ALA A 209 32.15 17.97 35.87
C ALA A 209 32.41 19.48 35.94
N ARG A 210 32.98 19.97 37.04
CA ARG A 210 33.23 21.41 37.27
C ARG A 210 34.04 22.08 36.15
N ASN A 211 34.93 21.33 35.50
CA ASN A 211 35.77 21.83 34.40
C ASN A 211 35.08 21.78 33.03
N ASN A 212 33.82 21.32 32.95
CA ASN A 212 33.03 21.10 31.74
C ASN A 212 33.63 20.14 30.69
N LYS A 213 34.78 19.50 30.97
CA LYS A 213 35.48 18.61 30.03
C LYS A 213 34.96 17.17 30.05
N MET A 214 34.20 16.78 31.07
CA MET A 214 33.74 15.41 31.28
C MET A 214 32.29 15.43 31.77
N THR A 215 31.48 14.46 31.33
CA THR A 215 30.12 14.22 31.86
C THR A 215 30.12 13.03 32.81
N LEU A 216 29.06 12.88 33.59
CA LEU A 216 28.89 11.73 34.47
C LEU A 216 28.86 10.41 33.68
N MET A 217 28.36 10.42 32.44
CA MET A 217 28.41 9.27 31.52
C MET A 217 29.86 8.86 31.17
N HIS A 218 30.74 9.82 30.85
CA HIS A 218 32.16 9.52 30.58
C HIS A 218 32.84 8.90 31.81
N TYR A 219 32.57 9.45 33.00
CA TYR A 219 33.11 8.92 34.24
C TYR A 219 32.62 7.50 34.54
N LEU A 220 31.34 7.22 34.27
CA LEU A 220 30.74 5.89 34.39
C LEU A 220 31.39 4.87 33.44
N CYS A 221 31.65 5.24 32.18
CA CYS A 221 32.37 4.39 31.23
C CYS A 221 33.77 4.05 31.74
N LYS A 222 34.51 5.06 32.21
CA LYS A 222 35.85 4.88 32.80
C LYS A 222 35.84 3.92 33.99
N LEU A 223 34.85 4.02 34.88
CA LEU A 223 34.71 3.11 36.03
C LEU A 223 34.34 1.68 35.63
N SER A 224 33.59 1.53 34.54
CA SER A 224 33.10 0.22 34.07
C SER A 224 34.13 -0.56 33.27
N GLY A 225 35.36 -0.05 33.12
CA GLY A 225 36.41 -0.68 32.30
C GLY A 225 36.10 -0.68 30.81
N VAL A 226 35.21 0.21 30.35
CA VAL A 226 35.02 0.48 28.93
C VAL A 226 36.17 1.41 28.54
N GLU A 227 37.31 0.84 28.14
CA GLU A 227 38.44 1.60 27.62
C GLU A 227 37.99 2.45 26.42
N GLU A 228 38.52 3.68 26.32
CA GLU A 228 38.18 4.73 25.34
C GLU A 228 38.53 4.39 23.87
N GLY A 229 38.44 3.12 23.45
CA GLY A 229 38.90 2.63 22.13
C GLY A 229 37.82 2.32 21.09
N LEU A 230 36.52 2.51 21.37
CA LEU A 230 35.44 2.27 20.39
C LEU A 230 34.32 3.30 20.48
N ILE A 231 34.64 4.55 20.15
CA ILE A 231 33.70 5.53 19.57
C ILE A 231 34.47 6.41 18.59
#